data_AF-A0A662BCU7-F1
#
_entry.id   AF-A0A662BCU7-F1
#
_cell.length_a   1.000
_cell.length_b   1.000
_cell.length_c   1.000
_cell.angle_alpha   90.00
_cell.angle_beta   90.00
_cell.angle_gamma   90.00
#
_symmetry.space_group_name_H-M   'P 1'
#
loop_
_entity.id
_entity.type
_entity.pdbx_description
1 polymer ?
#
loop_
_entity_poly.entity_id
_entity_poly.type
_entity_poly.pdbx_seq_one_letter_code
_entity_poly.pdbx_strand_id
1 'polypeptide(L)'
;MLKKYIIRLLVFSAILSALSFGLFSFVLQQYYLPVFPYLISFFIIISILVHVILLKASNFRIAKFSTFYMGSTTAKLFLYIIFLIIYVLVDKENAVPFLLTFFVLYFLYTIFETFSLLIDLKEKN
;
A
#
# COMPACT_ATOMS: atom_id res chain seq x y z
N MET A 1 6.20 7.24 17.12
CA MET A 1 6.19 7.28 15.64
C MET A 1 5.61 5.99 15.07
N LEU A 2 6.29 4.84 15.12
CA LEU A 2 5.80 3.60 14.49
C LEU A 2 4.42 3.11 14.98
N LYS A 3 4.15 3.11 16.31
CA LYS A 3 2.82 2.71 16.83
C LYS A 3 1.68 3.60 16.32
N LYS A 4 1.89 4.92 16.29
CA LYS A 4 0.91 5.89 15.74
C LYS A 4 0.69 5.65 14.24
N TYR A 5 1.75 5.39 13.49
CA TYR A 5 1.68 5.06 12.07
C TYR A 5 0.86 3.78 11.83
N ILE A 6 1.14 2.70 12.57
CA ILE A 6 0.41 1.43 12.43
C ILE A 6 -1.09 1.64 12.73
N ILE A 7 -1.45 2.40 13.76
CA ILE A 7 -2.86 2.69 14.06
C ILE A 7 -3.52 3.46 12.90
N ARG A 8 -2.88 4.52 12.39
CA ARG A 8 -3.40 5.27 11.23
C ARG A 8 -3.55 4.38 10.00
N LEU A 9 -2.57 3.51 9.74
CA LEU A 9 -2.58 2.57 8.63
C LEU A 9 -3.72 1.56 8.77
N LEU A 10 -3.93 0.99 9.96
CA LEU A 10 -5.01 0.03 10.21
C LEU A 10 -6.38 0.69 10.09
N VAL A 11 -6.55 1.91 10.62
CA VAL A 11 -7.81 2.66 10.47
C VAL A 11 -8.08 2.96 8.99
N PHE A 12 -7.07 3.43 8.25
CA PHE A 12 -7.19 3.67 6.81
C PHE A 12 -7.55 2.39 6.04
N SER A 13 -6.88 1.28 6.36
CA SER A 13 -7.14 -0.02 5.73
C SER A 13 -8.52 -0.56 6.07
N ALA A 14 -9.01 -0.35 7.30
CA ALA A 14 -10.35 -0.73 7.73
C ALA A 14 -11.42 0.08 6.98
N ILE A 15 -11.22 1.39 6.82
CA ILE A 15 -12.11 2.25 6.03
C ILE A 15 -12.13 1.78 4.57
N LEU A 16 -10.97 1.52 3.97
CA LEU A 16 -10.89 0.99 2.61
C LEU A 16 -11.59 -0.36 2.49
N SER A 17 -11.38 -1.27 3.44
CA SER A 17 -12.06 -2.57 3.45
C SER A 17 -13.57 -2.43 3.50
N ALA A 18 -14.11 -1.52 4.33
CA ALA A 18 -15.53 -1.28 4.44
C ALA A 18 -16.11 -0.64 3.16
N LEU A 19 -15.42 0.34 2.58
CA LEU A 19 -15.81 0.99 1.32
C LEU A 19 -15.81 0.00 0.16
N SER A 20 -14.75 -0.81 0.05
CA SER A 20 -14.64 -1.82 -0.99
C SER A 20 -15.68 -2.93 -0.82
N PHE A 21 -15.95 -3.38 0.41
CA PHE A 21 -17.03 -4.33 0.67
C PHE A 21 -18.38 -3.76 0.19
N GLY A 22 -18.71 -2.51 0.52
CA GLY A 22 -19.90 -1.84 0.00
C GLY A 22 -19.93 -1.77 -1.53
N LEU A 23 -18.84 -1.33 -2.17
CA LEU A 23 -18.74 -1.24 -3.63
C LEU A 23 -18.94 -2.59 -4.33
N PHE A 24 -18.27 -3.64 -3.85
CA PHE A 24 -18.41 -4.99 -4.43
C PHE A 24 -19.77 -5.62 -4.16
N SER A 25 -20.39 -5.36 -3.00
CA SER A 25 -21.71 -5.91 -2.67
C SER A 25 -22.87 -5.22 -3.38
N PHE A 26 -22.77 -3.92 -3.70
CA PHE A 26 -23.89 -3.16 -4.28
C PHE A 26 -23.73 -2.81 -5.76
N VAL A 27 -22.50 -2.59 -6.25
CA VAL A 27 -22.26 -2.03 -7.59
C VAL A 27 -21.54 -3.01 -8.51
N LEU A 28 -20.59 -3.79 -7.98
CA LEU A 28 -19.72 -4.68 -8.75
C LEU A 28 -19.84 -6.17 -8.36
N GLN A 29 -21.05 -6.67 -8.07
CA GLN A 29 -21.25 -8.06 -7.64
C GLN A 29 -20.61 -9.10 -8.59
N GLN A 30 -20.65 -8.87 -9.91
CA GLN A 30 -20.05 -9.79 -10.89
C GLN A 30 -18.51 -9.79 -10.91
N TYR A 31 -17.89 -8.78 -10.30
CA TYR A 31 -16.43 -8.61 -10.25
C TYR A 31 -15.90 -8.80 -8.83
N TYR A 32 -16.66 -9.48 -7.97
CA TYR A 32 -16.21 -9.80 -6.62
C TYR A 32 -14.92 -10.61 -6.71
N LEU A 33 -13.85 -10.07 -6.16
CA LEU A 33 -12.54 -10.73 -6.10
C LEU A 33 -12.41 -11.39 -4.72
N PRO A 34 -12.48 -12.73 -4.61
CA PRO A 34 -12.28 -13.42 -3.33
C PRO A 34 -10.90 -13.16 -2.72
N VAL A 35 -9.94 -12.75 -3.57
CA VAL A 35 -8.56 -12.45 -3.20
C VAL A 35 -8.41 -11.05 -2.57
N PHE A 36 -9.46 -10.22 -2.59
CA PHE A 36 -9.40 -8.83 -2.12
C PHE A 36 -8.91 -8.64 -0.67
N PRO A 37 -9.34 -9.44 0.33
CA PRO A 37 -8.82 -9.33 1.70
C PRO A 37 -7.31 -9.64 1.81
N TYR A 38 -6.82 -10.58 0.99
CA TYR A 38 -5.40 -10.89 0.91
C TYR A 38 -4.61 -9.73 0.29
N LEU A 39 -5.22 -9.02 -0.67
CA LEU A 39 -4.63 -7.81 -1.27
C LEU A 39 -4.42 -6.71 -0.23
N ILE A 40 -5.45 -6.40 0.57
CA ILE A 40 -5.34 -5.41 1.64
C ILE A 40 -4.23 -5.79 2.62
N SER A 41 -4.19 -7.06 3.05
CA SER A 41 -3.15 -7.55 3.94
C SER A 41 -1.75 -7.39 3.34
N PHE A 42 -1.59 -7.69 2.05
CA PHE A 42 -0.34 -7.50 1.33
C PHE A 42 0.09 -6.02 1.30
N PHE A 43 -0.83 -5.09 1.01
CA PHE A 43 -0.54 -3.65 1.05
C PHE A 43 -0.11 -3.19 2.44
N ILE A 44 -0.81 -3.61 3.50
CA ILE A 44 -0.46 -3.29 4.89
C ILE A 44 0.97 -3.75 5.23
N ILE A 45 1.32 -5.00 4.90
CA ILE A 45 2.64 -5.56 5.21
C ILE A 45 3.74 -4.75 4.52
N ILE A 46 3.58 -4.47 3.22
CA ILE A 46 4.56 -3.70 2.47
C ILE A 46 4.64 -2.26 2.99
N SER A 47 3.52 -1.64 3.36
CA SER A 47 3.50 -0.31 3.96
C SER A 47 4.27 -0.23 5.27
N ILE A 48 4.08 -1.20 6.16
CA ILE A 48 4.83 -1.28 7.41
C ILE A 48 6.33 -1.45 7.12
N LEU A 49 6.69 -2.36 6.21
CA LEU A 49 8.09 -2.61 5.86
C LEU A 49 8.79 -1.34 5.34
N VAL A 50 8.18 -0.66 4.37
CA VAL A 50 8.73 0.58 3.81
C VAL A 50 8.84 1.65 4.90
N HIS A 51 7.80 1.85 5.70
CA HIS A 51 7.83 2.87 6.75
C HIS A 51 8.92 2.59 7.80
N VAL A 52 9.13 1.34 8.19
CA VAL A 52 10.22 0.95 9.11
C VAL A 52 11.60 1.24 8.51
N ILE A 53 11.80 0.94 7.22
CA ILE A 53 13.05 1.24 6.51
C ILE A 53 13.29 2.76 6.51
N LEU A 54 12.26 3.54 6.21
CA LEU A 54 12.35 5.00 6.15
C LEU A 54 12.58 5.64 7.51
N LEU A 55 11.93 5.14 8.57
CA LEU A 55 12.18 5.62 9.93
C LEU A 55 13.63 5.37 10.35
N LYS A 56 14.20 4.20 10.03
CA LYS A 56 15.63 3.93 10.26
C LYS A 56 16.52 4.84 9.42
N ALA A 57 16.14 5.08 8.16
CA ALA A 57 16.85 5.98 7.25
C ALA A 57 16.82 7.45 7.72
N SER A 58 15.78 7.86 8.45
CA SER A 58 15.61 9.23 8.96
C SER A 58 16.65 9.64 10.01
N ASN A 59 17.44 8.70 10.53
CA ASN A 59 18.55 8.98 11.43
C ASN A 59 19.84 9.36 10.68
N PHE A 60 19.87 9.21 9.36
CA PHE A 60 20.99 9.62 8.52
C PHE A 60 20.80 11.06 8.00
N ARG A 61 21.87 11.65 7.46
CA ARG A 61 21.81 12.97 6.81
C ARG A 61 20.72 13.02 5.73
N ILE A 62 20.09 14.18 5.54
CA ILE A 62 18.98 14.43 4.60
C ILE A 62 19.25 13.87 3.19
N ALA A 63 20.48 14.02 2.68
CA ALA A 63 20.87 13.47 1.38
C ALA A 63 20.74 11.94 1.29
N LYS A 64 21.11 11.20 2.34
CA LYS A 64 20.95 9.74 2.39
C LYS A 64 19.48 9.34 2.55
N PHE A 65 18.69 10.11 3.29
CA PHE A 65 17.26 9.86 3.46
C PHE A 65 16.51 9.87 2.12
N SER A 66 16.78 10.85 1.25
CA SER A 66 16.18 10.92 -0.09
C SER A 66 16.51 9.68 -0.94
N THR A 67 17.77 9.22 -0.91
CA THR A 67 18.19 8.00 -1.62
C THR A 67 17.46 6.75 -1.11
N PHE A 68 17.32 6.60 0.22
CA PHE A 68 16.56 5.48 0.80
C PHE A 68 15.07 5.56 0.47
N TYR A 69 14.49 6.75 0.43
CA TYR A 69 13.10 6.97 0.04
C TYR A 69 12.83 6.56 -1.40
N MET A 70 13.64 7.06 -2.34
CA MET A 70 13.52 6.70 -3.75
C MET A 70 13.75 5.20 -3.94
N GLY A 71 14.82 4.64 -3.37
CA GLY A 71 15.13 3.22 -3.48
C GLY A 71 14.03 2.31 -2.94
N SER A 72 13.44 2.64 -1.78
CA SER A 72 12.36 1.85 -1.18
C SER A 72 11.08 1.92 -2.02
N THR A 73 10.73 3.11 -2.52
CA THR A 73 9.55 3.30 -3.38
C THR A 73 9.71 2.57 -4.72
N THR A 74 10.89 2.62 -5.33
CA THR A 74 11.19 1.90 -6.57
C THR A 74 11.16 0.38 -6.35
N ALA A 75 11.78 -0.13 -5.29
CA ALA A 75 11.77 -1.56 -4.97
C ALA A 75 10.33 -2.07 -4.73
N LYS A 76 9.52 -1.29 -4.00
CA LYS A 76 8.09 -1.56 -3.79
C LYS A 76 7.32 -1.64 -5.12
N LEU A 77 7.57 -0.72 -6.05
CA LEU A 77 6.93 -0.72 -7.36
C LEU A 77 7.28 -1.98 -8.16
N PHE A 78 8.55 -2.39 -8.19
CA PHE A 78 8.95 -3.65 -8.86
C PHE A 78 8.31 -4.87 -8.21
N LEU A 79 8.25 -4.93 -6.87
CA LEU A 79 7.60 -6.03 -6.14
C LEU A 79 6.11 -6.13 -6.53
N TYR A 80 5.44 -5.00 -6.65
CA TYR A 80 4.04 -4.93 -7.07
C TYR A 80 3.82 -5.36 -8.52
N ILE A 81 4.72 -4.98 -9.43
CA ILE A 81 4.66 -5.44 -10.82
C ILE A 81 4.83 -6.95 -10.90
N ILE A 82 5.80 -7.53 -10.18
CA ILE A 82 6.01 -8.98 -10.14
C ILE A 82 4.76 -9.69 -9.61
N PHE A 83 4.19 -9.18 -8.51
CA PHE A 83 2.97 -9.73 -7.92
C PHE A 83 1.77 -9.68 -8.90
N LEU A 84 1.59 -8.55 -9.60
CA LEU A 84 0.56 -8.39 -10.63
C LEU A 84 0.73 -9.42 -11.75
N ILE A 85 1.94 -9.58 -12.27
CA ILE A 85 2.23 -10.53 -13.37
C ILE A 85 1.90 -11.95 -12.92
N ILE A 86 2.34 -12.37 -11.73
CA ILE A 86 2.06 -13.71 -11.20
C ILE A 86 0.54 -13.94 -11.12
N TYR A 87 -0.21 -12.97 -10.59
CA TYR A 87 -1.65 -13.12 -10.45
C TYR A 87 -2.37 -13.25 -11.80
N VAL A 88 -2.05 -12.37 -12.75
CA VAL A 88 -2.67 -12.38 -14.10
C VAL A 88 -2.39 -13.68 -14.85
N LEU A 89 -1.25 -14.32 -14.60
CA LEU A 89 -0.93 -15.61 -15.21
C LEU A 89 -1.76 -16.77 -14.62
N VAL A 90 -2.14 -16.68 -13.34
CA VAL A 90 -2.94 -17.69 -12.64
C VAL A 90 -4.43 -17.52 -12.92
N ASP A 91 -4.95 -16.29 -12.85
CA ASP A 91 -6.37 -15.99 -13.07
C ASP A 91 -6.52 -14.89 -14.13
N LYS A 92 -6.65 -15.33 -15.38
CA LYS A 92 -6.83 -14.45 -16.54
C LYS A 92 -8.25 -13.90 -16.65
N GLU A 93 -9.24 -14.62 -16.14
CA GLU A 93 -10.65 -14.22 -16.25
C GLU A 93 -10.92 -12.96 -15.42
N ASN A 94 -10.32 -12.88 -14.22
CA ASN A 94 -10.47 -11.73 -13.33
C ASN A 94 -9.32 -10.72 -13.43
N ALA A 95 -8.45 -10.83 -14.44
CA ALA A 95 -7.25 -10.01 -14.56
C ALA A 95 -7.54 -8.50 -14.64
N VAL A 96 -8.52 -8.08 -15.45
CA VAL A 96 -8.83 -6.65 -15.63
C VAL A 96 -9.41 -6.02 -14.36
N PRO A 97 -10.46 -6.58 -13.72
CA PRO A 97 -10.96 -6.09 -12.44
C PRO A 97 -9.89 -6.06 -11.35
N PHE A 98 -9.05 -7.10 -11.29
CA PHE A 98 -7.96 -7.18 -10.33
C PHE A 98 -6.93 -6.07 -10.55
N LEU A 99 -6.48 -5.85 -11.79
CA LEU A 99 -5.50 -4.80 -12.11
C LEU A 99 -6.01 -3.42 -11.70
N LEU A 100 -7.25 -3.08 -12.07
CA LEU A 100 -7.84 -1.78 -11.73
C LEU A 100 -7.93 -1.60 -10.21
N THR A 101 -8.42 -2.62 -9.52
CA THR A 101 -8.54 -2.60 -8.06
C THR A 101 -7.17 -2.44 -7.40
N PHE A 102 -6.17 -3.21 -7.85
CA PHE A 102 -4.81 -3.13 -7.36
C PHE A 102 -4.20 -1.76 -7.60
N PHE A 103 -4.42 -1.16 -8.78
CA PHE A 103 -3.87 0.13 -9.15
C PHE A 103 -4.48 1.27 -8.31
N VAL A 104 -5.78 1.24 -8.06
CA VAL A 104 -6.45 2.20 -7.16
C VAL A 104 -5.90 2.07 -5.74
N LEU A 105 -5.80 0.84 -5.22
CA LEU A 105 -5.23 0.61 -3.89
C LEU A 105 -3.76 1.07 -3.83
N TYR A 106 -2.97 0.81 -4.86
CA TYR A 106 -1.60 1.28 -4.96
C TYR A 106 -1.48 2.78 -4.75
N PHE A 107 -2.28 3.58 -5.46
CA PHE A 107 -2.26 5.03 -5.29
C PHE A 107 -2.69 5.46 -3.89
N LEU A 108 -3.80 4.89 -3.39
CA LEU A 108 -4.33 5.23 -2.06
C LEU A 108 -3.31 4.97 -0.96
N TYR A 109 -2.67 3.81 -0.95
CA TYR A 109 -1.62 3.48 0.03
C TYR A 109 -0.35 4.31 -0.16
N THR A 110 0.05 4.61 -1.39
CA THR A 110 1.25 5.42 -1.67
C THR A 110 1.07 6.87 -1.22
N ILE A 111 -0.11 7.45 -1.49
CA ILE A 111 -0.47 8.79 -1.02
C ILE A 111 -0.47 8.82 0.51
N PHE A 112 -1.17 7.85 1.14
CA PHE A 112 -1.23 7.73 2.60
C PHE A 112 0.16 7.61 3.23
N GLU A 113 1.05 6.78 2.68
CA GLU A 113 2.42 6.63 3.15
C GLU A 113 3.20 7.92 3.07
N THR A 114 3.14 8.61 1.93
CA THR A 114 3.88 9.85 1.69
C THR A 114 3.45 10.92 2.70
N PHE A 115 2.15 11.12 2.89
CA PHE A 115 1.64 12.07 3.88
C PHE A 115 2.01 11.68 5.32
N SER A 116 1.87 10.40 5.67
CA SER A 116 2.20 9.93 7.02
C SER A 116 3.69 10.10 7.34
N LEU A 117 4.56 9.84 6.36
CA LEU A 117 5.99 10.06 6.48
C LEU A 117 6.31 11.54 6.71
N LEU A 118 5.69 12.45 5.96
CA LEU A 118 5.88 13.89 6.12
C LEU A 118 5.45 14.37 7.52
N ILE A 119 4.32 13.87 8.02
CA ILE A 119 3.85 14.17 9.38
C ILE A 119 4.86 13.68 10.43
N ASP A 120 5.34 12.45 10.29
CA ASP A 120 6.27 11.85 11.26
C ASP A 120 7.67 12.52 11.22
N LEU A 121 8.11 12.99 10.06
CA LEU A 121 9.34 13.79 9.94
C LEU A 121 9.19 15.17 10.57
N LYS A 122 8.02 15.80 10.43
CA LYS A 122 7.73 17.09 11.08
C LYS A 122 7.62 16.97 12.59
N GLU A 123 7.08 15.88 13.14
CA GLU A 123 7.09 15.60 14.59
C GLU A 123 8.51 15.37 15.14
N LYS A 124 9.51 15.08 14.29
CA LYS A 124 10.88 14.77 14.71
C LYS A 124 11.79 16.00 14.85
N ASN A 125 11.54 17.06 14.07
CA ASN A 125 12.29 18.33 14.06
C ASN A 125 11.67 19.32 15.04
#